data_AF-A0AAU4VSG1-F1
#
_entry.id   AF-A0AAU4VSG1-F1
#
_cell.length_a   1.000
_cell.length_b   1.000
_cell.length_c   1.000
_cell.angle_alpha   90.00
_cell.angle_beta   90.00
_cell.angle_gamma   90.00
#
_symmetry.space_group_name_H-M   'P 1'
#
loop_
_entity.id
_entity.type
_entity.pdbx_description
1 polymer ?
#
loop_
_entity_poly.entity_id
_entity_poly.type
_entity_poly.pdbx_seq_one_letter_code
_entity_poly.pdbx_strand_id
1 'polypeptide(L)' 'MATGTKASELRELGNEELVGKLREAKEELFKLRFQAATGQLENNGRLKSVRKDIARIYTLMHERELGIETVESA' A
#
# COMPACT_ATOMS: atom_id res chain seq x y z
N MET A 1 15.24 1.62 8.72
CA MET A 1 14.58 0.30 8.56
C MET A 1 13.31 0.51 7.75
N ALA A 2 13.23 -0.06 6.54
CA ALA A 2 12.12 0.15 5.62
C ALA A 2 10.88 -0.63 6.09
N THR A 3 9.99 0.03 6.85
CA THR A 3 8.72 -0.51 7.34
C THR A 3 7.56 -0.14 6.40
N GLY A 4 7.72 -0.42 5.11
CA GLY A 4 6.65 -0.38 4.13
C GLY A 4 6.55 -1.75 3.47
N THR A 5 5.35 -2.26 3.26
CA THR A 5 5.07 -3.59 2.71
C THR A 5 5.94 -3.81 1.47
N LYS A 6 6.76 -4.86 1.47
CA LYS A 6 7.71 -5.12 0.38
C LYS A 6 6.93 -5.43 -0.89
N ALA A 7 7.42 -4.96 -2.03
CA ALA A 7 6.73 -5.18 -3.31
C ALA A 7 6.57 -6.67 -3.64
N SER A 8 7.49 -7.52 -3.15
CA SER A 8 7.40 -8.98 -3.24
C SER A 8 6.15 -9.54 -2.56
N GLU A 9 5.86 -9.13 -1.32
CA GLU A 9 4.70 -9.59 -0.55
C GLU A 9 3.38 -9.14 -1.18
N LEU A 10 3.39 -8.05 -1.95
CA LEU A 10 2.20 -7.58 -2.67
C LEU A 10 2.01 -8.31 -4.01
N ARG A 11 3.09 -8.79 -4.64
CA ARG A 11 3.03 -9.56 -5.89
C ARG A 11 2.43 -10.94 -5.70
N GLU A 12 2.67 -11.57 -4.55
CA GLU A 12 2.14 -12.89 -4.18
C GLU A 12 0.62 -12.89 -3.90
N LEU A 13 0.02 -11.73 -3.64
CA LEU A 13 -1.40 -11.62 -3.26
C LEU A 13 -2.34 -11.64 -4.47
N GLY A 14 -3.53 -12.19 -4.27
CA GLY A 14 -4.60 -12.16 -5.27
C GLY A 14 -5.09 -10.74 -5.58
N ASN A 15 -5.75 -10.55 -6.73
CA ASN A 15 -6.33 -9.24 -7.10
C ASN A 15 -7.32 -8.73 -6.04
N GLU A 16 -8.15 -9.61 -5.49
CA GLU A 16 -9.12 -9.25 -4.45
C GLU A 16 -8.45 -8.86 -3.13
N GLU A 17 -7.39 -9.57 -2.73
CA GLU A 17 -6.60 -9.25 -1.54
C GLU A 17 -5.87 -7.91 -1.68
N LEU A 18 -5.36 -7.59 -2.86
CA LEU A 18 -4.77 -6.27 -3.15
C LEU A 18 -5.80 -5.15 -2.97
N VAL A 19 -7.03 -5.34 -3.45
CA VAL A 19 -8.12 -4.38 -3.25
C VAL A 19 -8.49 -4.26 -1.77
N GLY A 20 -8.48 -5.37 -1.03
CA GLY A 20 -8.66 -5.39 0.43
C GLY A 20 -7.60 -4.54 1.14
N LYS A 21 -6.32 -4.80 0.89
CA LYS A 21 -5.20 -4.03 1.46
C LYS A 21 -5.24 -2.56 1.06
N LEU A 22 -5.67 -2.25 -0.17
CA LEU A 22 -5.84 -0.86 -0.61
C LEU A 22 -6.87 -0.11 0.25
N ARG A 23 -7.99 -0.76 0.60
CA ARG A 23 -9.02 -0.16 1.46
C ARG A 23 -8.50 0.08 2.86
N GLU A 24 -7.85 -0.92 3.46
CA GLU A 24 -7.23 -0.79 4.78
C GLU A 24 -6.19 0.34 4.83
N ALA A 25 -5.30 0.41 3.84
CA ALA A 25 -4.28 1.46 3.76
C ALA A 25 -4.89 2.86 3.59
N LYS A 26 -6.01 2.99 2.87
CA LYS A 26 -6.75 4.26 2.74
C LYS A 26 -7.40 4.68 4.05
N GLU A 27 -7.99 3.73 4.79
CA GLU A 27 -8.55 4.00 6.11
C GLU A 27 -7.47 4.42 7.11
N GLU A 28 -6.33 3.74 7.10
CA GLU A 28 -5.17 4.12 7.92
C GLU A 28 -4.69 5.54 7.55
N LEU A 29 -4.57 5.85 6.26
CA LEU A 29 -4.20 7.19 5.81
C LEU A 29 -5.19 8.25 6.28
N PHE A 30 -6.50 7.96 6.26
CA PHE A 30 -7.53 8.86 6.75
C PHE A 30 -7.37 9.15 8.25
N LYS A 31 -7.18 8.10 9.06
CA LYS A 31 -6.93 8.22 10.51
C LYS A 31 -5.66 9.01 10.80
N LEU A 32 -4.57 8.72 10.08
CA LEU A 32 -3.30 9.45 10.23
C LEU A 32 -3.41 10.92 9.83
N ARG A 33 -4.18 11.24 8.78
CA ARG A 33 -4.44 12.64 8.40
C ARG A 33 -5.26 13.37 9.46
N PHE A 34 -6.21 12.68 10.09
CA PHE A 34 -6.99 13.24 11.19
C PHE A 34 -6.10 13.52 12.40
N GLN A 35 -5.27 12.55 12.81
CA GLN A 35 -4.29 12.72 13.88
C GLN A 35 -3.24 13.81 13.59
N ALA A 36 -2.84 13.96 12.32
CA ALA A 36 -1.96 15.04 11.89
C ALA A 36 -2.61 16.41 12.05
N ALA A 37 -3.90 16.53 11.71
CA ALA A 37 -4.66 17.77 11.85
C ALA A 37 -4.92 18.14 13.33
N THR A 38 -5.09 17.15 14.21
CA THR A 38 -5.22 17.39 15.66
C THR A 38 -3.89 17.62 16.38
N GLY A 39 -2.76 17.51 15.67
CA GLY A 39 -1.43 17.72 16.23
C GLY A 39 -0.94 16.60 17.16
N GLN A 40 -1.65 15.47 17.21
CA GLN A 40 -1.32 14.30 18.05
C GLN A 40 -0.54 13.22 17.29
N LEU A 41 0.00 13.56 16.10
CA LEU A 41 0.69 12.58 15.29
C LEU A 41 2.13 12.36 15.79
N GLU A 42 2.33 11.27 16.52
CA GLU A 42 3.64 10.88 17.04
C GLU A 42 4.63 10.48 15.94
N ASN A 43 4.15 9.91 14.83
CA ASN A 43 4.99 9.36 13.77
C ASN A 43 4.65 9.90 12.37
N ASN A 44 5.22 11.06 12.04
CA ASN A 44 5.16 11.67 10.70
C ASN A 44 5.71 10.76 9.58
N GLY A 45 6.63 9.85 9.90
CA GLY A 45 7.21 8.90 8.94
C GLY A 45 6.18 7.90 8.41
N ARG A 46 5.21 7.51 9.25
CA ARG A 46 4.16 6.54 8.88
C ARG A 46 3.28 7.05 7.74
N LEU A 47 2.97 8.34 7.73
CA LEU A 47 2.15 8.97 6.67
C LEU A 47 2.84 8.89 5.30
N LYS A 48 4.18 8.94 5.26
CA LYS A 48 4.95 8.72 4.03
C LYS A 48 4.99 7.25 3.63
N SER A 49 5.11 6.33 4.59
CA SER A 49 5.08 4.88 4.33
C SER A 49 3.74 4.44 3.74
N VAL A 50 2.62 4.79 4.39
CA VAL A 50 1.27 4.42 3.94
C VAL A 50 0.97 4.96 2.53
N ARG A 51 1.39 6.20 2.21
CA ARG A 51 1.28 6.73 0.85
C ARG A 51 2.07 5.92 -0.18
N LYS A 52 3.27 5.47 0.17
CA LYS A 52 4.08 4.61 -0.71
C LYS A 52 3.45 3.23 -0.87
N ASP A 53 2.86 2.69 0.17
CA ASP A 53 2.22 1.37 0.12
C ASP A 53 0.99 1.42 -0.81
N ILE A 54 0.15 2.46 -0.71
CA ILE A 54 -0.95 2.70 -1.65
C ILE A 54 -0.45 2.83 -3.09
N ALA A 55 0.62 3.60 -3.31
CA ALA A 55 1.19 3.78 -4.64
C ALA A 55 1.68 2.44 -5.24
N ARG A 56 2.38 1.61 -4.45
CA ARG A 56 2.83 0.28 -4.90
C ARG A 56 1.66 -0.63 -5.28
N ILE A 57 0.57 -0.64 -4.50
CA ILE A 57 -0.60 -1.45 -4.82
C ILE A 57 -1.20 -1.02 -6.15
N TYR A 58 -1.36 0.29 -6.39
CA TYR A 58 -1.86 0.77 -7.68
C TYR A 58 -0.93 0.43 -8.84
N THR A 59 0.38 0.55 -8.65
CA THR A 59 1.35 0.17 -9.69
C THR A 59 1.23 -1.31 -10.04
N LEU A 60 1.12 -2.19 -9.05
CA LEU A 60 0.95 -3.64 -9.28
C LEU A 60 -0.38 -3.97 -9.95
N MET A 61 -1.48 -3.31 -9.55
CA MET A 61 -2.77 -3.47 -10.23
C MET A 61 -2.67 -3.06 -11.70
N HIS A 62 -2.00 -1.96 -11.98
CA HIS A 62 -1.84 -1.46 -13.35
C HIS A 62 -0.87 -2.32 -14.19
N GLU A 63 0.23 -2.81 -13.60
CA GLU A 63 1.13 -3.77 -14.23
C GLU A 63 0.38 -5.04 -14.64
N ARG A 64 -0.53 -5.54 -13.78
CA ARG A 64 -1.41 -6.68 -14.07
C ARG A 64 -2.41 -6.39 -15.19
N GLU A 65 -2.99 -5.19 -15.23
CA GLU A 65 -3.90 -4.76 -16.31
C GLU A 65 -3.17 -4.66 -17.66
N LEU A 66 -1.93 -4.15 -17.66
CA LEU A 66 -1.11 -3.97 -18.86
C LEU A 66 -0.40 -5.27 -19.30
N GLY A 67 -0.43 -6.33 -18.50
CA GLY A 67 0.24 -7.60 -18.77
C GLY A 67 1.77 -7.54 -18.68
N ILE A 68 2.33 -6.52 -18.01
CA ILE A 68 3.78 -6.28 -17.89
C ILE A 68 4.37 -7.06 -16.70
N GLU A 69 4.23 -8.40 -16.71
CA GLU A 69 4.74 -9.38 -15.71
C GLU A 69 3.97 -9.55 -14.37
N THR A 70 4.04 -10.66 -13.61
CA THR A 70 4.60 -12.03 -13.74
C THR A 70 3.86 -12.92 -12.72
N VAL A 71 2.99 -13.84 -13.17
CA VAL A 71 2.83 -15.09 -12.43
C VAL A 71 3.89 -16.00 -13.03
N GLU A 72 5.11 -15.95 -12.48
CA GLU A 72 5.99 -17.10 -12.64
C GLU A 72 5.34 -18.21 -11.81
N SER A 73 4.50 -18.98 -12.49
CA SER A 73 4.09 -20.30 -12.05
C SER A 73 5.35 -21.14 -11.90
N ALA A 74 5.79 -21.32 -10.65
CA ALA A 74 6.69 -22.37 -10.23
C ALA A 74 6.10 -23.02 -8.98
#